data_AF-K2R5Z5-F1
#
_entry.id   AF-K2R5Z5-F1
#
_cell.length_a   1.000
_cell.length_b   1.000
_cell.length_c   1.000
_cell.angle_alpha   90.00
_cell.angle_beta   90.00
_cell.angle_gamma   90.00
#
_symmetry.space_group_name_H-M   'P 1'
#
loop_
_entity.id
_entity.type
_entity.pdbx_description
1 polymer ?
#
loop_
_entity_poly.entity_id
_entity_poly.type
_entity_poly.pdbx_seq_one_letter_code
_entity_poly.pdbx_strand_id
1 'polypeptide(L)' 'MIEYVLMIIVILGSILVLMQRDLLKAAILTGIPGAGLAFLYQYLLAPDVALTQAIVGSAIIPVFFALAVYKTRRMEE' A
#
# COMPACT_ATOMS: atom_id res chain seq x y z
N MET A 1 20.43 -2.37 9.65
CA MET A 1 20.30 -3.41 8.61
C MET A 1 18.87 -3.82 8.31
N ILE A 2 18.00 -3.99 9.32
CA ILE A 2 16.62 -4.45 9.11
C ILE A 2 15.74 -3.41 8.38
N GLU A 3 16.05 -2.13 8.53
CA GLU A 3 15.44 -1.03 7.79
C GLU A 3 15.61 -1.18 6.27
N TYR A 4 16.78 -1.65 5.81
CA TYR A 4 17.00 -1.94 4.39
C TYR A 4 16.16 -3.11 3.91
N VAL A 5 16.00 -4.15 4.73
CA VAL A 5 15.14 -5.29 4.41
C VAL A 5 13.68 -4.83 4.29
N LEU A 6 13.21 -4.01 5.23
CA LEU A 6 11.86 -3.42 5.18
C LEU A 6 11.67 -2.54 3.94
N MET A 7 12.65 -1.69 3.61
CA MET A 7 12.60 -0.87 2.39
C MET A 7 12.52 -1.72 1.12
N ILE A 8 13.32 -2.79 1.03
CA ILE A 8 13.27 -3.73 -0.10
C ILE A 8 11.90 -4.40 -0.19
N ILE A 9 11.33 -4.86 0.94
CA ILE A 9 9.98 -5.46 0.97
C ILE A 9 8.92 -4.47 0.48
N VAL A 10 8.99 -3.21 0.91
CA VAL A 10 8.05 -2.15 0.47
C VAL A 10 8.17 -1.89 -1.03
N ILE A 11 9.40 -1.83 -1.56
CA ILE A 11 9.66 -1.62 -2.99
C ILE A 11 9.11 -2.81 -3.79
N LEU A 12 9.41 -4.04 -3.38
CA LEU A 12 8.88 -5.25 -4.03
C LEU A 12 7.35 -5.30 -3.99
N GLY A 13 6.75 -4.96 -2.85
CA GLY A 13 5.29 -4.84 -2.72
C GLY A 13 4.71 -3.81 -3.69
N SER A 14 5.37 -2.66 -3.83
CA SER A 14 4.96 -1.62 -4.78
C SER A 14 5.07 -2.07 -6.24
N ILE A 15 6.14 -2.79 -6.59
CA ILE A 15 6.31 -3.36 -7.93
C ILE A 15 5.20 -4.40 -8.21
N LEU A 16 4.91 -5.27 -7.25
CA LEU A 16 3.84 -6.27 -7.39
C LEU A 16 2.47 -5.64 -7.61
N VAL A 17 2.19 -4.49 -6.98
CA VAL A 17 0.97 -3.71 -7.21
C VAL A 17 0.91 -3.19 -8.65
N LEU A 18 2.00 -2.61 -9.15
CA LEU A 18 2.08 -2.06 -10.51
C LEU A 18 1.97 -3.14 -11.60
N MET A 19 2.37 -4.38 -11.31
CA MET A 19 2.26 -5.50 -12.24
C MET A 19 0.83 -6.04 -12.40
N GLN A 20 -0.12 -5.61 -11.56
CA GLN A 20 -1.50 -6.09 -11.64
C GLN A 20 -2.22 -5.48 -12.83
N ARG A 21 -2.75 -6.33 -13.71
CA ARG A 21 -3.63 -5.90 -14.82
C ARG A 21 -5.01 -5.49 -14.35
N ASP A 22 -5.49 -6.13 -13.27
CA ASP A 22 -6.80 -5.85 -12.68
C ASP A 22 -6.68 -4.65 -11.73
N LEU A 23 -7.35 -3.55 -12.07
CA LEU A 23 -7.29 -2.30 -11.30
C LEU A 23 -7.85 -2.46 -9.89
N LEU A 24 -8.83 -3.34 -9.69
CA LEU A 24 -9.41 -3.59 -8.36
C LEU A 24 -8.40 -4.35 -7.49
N LYS A 25 -7.70 -5.34 -8.06
CA LYS A 25 -6.62 -6.04 -7.36
C LYS A 25 -5.46 -5.09 -7.06
N ALA A 26 -5.06 -4.27 -8.03
CA ALA A 26 -4.02 -3.26 -7.84
C ALA A 26 -4.39 -2.34 -6.67
N ALA A 27 -5.61 -1.80 -6.67
CA ALA A 27 -6.11 -0.91 -5.63
C ALA A 27 -6.05 -1.54 -4.24
N ILE A 28 -6.55 -2.77 -4.07
CA ILE A 28 -6.51 -3.46 -2.77
C ILE A 28 -5.07 -3.75 -2.34
N LEU A 29 -4.22 -4.18 -3.27
CA LEU A 29 -2.82 -4.52 -2.98
C LEU A 29 -1.96 -3.31 -2.62
N THR A 30 -2.37 -2.08 -2.95
CA THR A 30 -1.68 -0.85 -2.47
C THR A 30 -1.59 -0.78 -0.94
N GLY A 31 -2.45 -1.51 -0.21
CA GLY A 31 -2.39 -1.56 1.25
C GLY A 31 -1.14 -2.26 1.79
N ILE A 32 -0.52 -3.16 1.01
CA ILE A 32 0.68 -3.92 1.41
C ILE A 32 1.89 -2.99 1.59
N PRO A 33 2.32 -2.18 0.59
CA PRO A 33 3.40 -1.23 0.80
C PRO A 33 3.04 -0.18 1.86
N GLY A 34 1.75 0.18 2.00
CA GLY A 34 1.28 1.04 3.09
C GLY A 34 1.57 0.47 4.48
N ALA A 35 1.25 -0.80 4.71
CA ALA A 35 1.55 -1.50 5.96
C ALA A 35 3.07 -1.64 6.19
N GLY A 36 3.82 -1.97 5.14
CA GLY A 36 5.28 -2.07 5.22
C GLY A 36 5.94 -0.74 5.64
N LEU A 37 5.44 0.39 5.12
CA LEU A 37 5.87 1.72 5.55
C LEU A 37 5.52 2.01 7.01
N ALA A 38 4.34 1.58 7.49
CA ALA A 38 3.97 1.73 8.90
C ALA A 38 4.95 0.99 9.83
N PHE A 39 5.35 -0.24 9.47
CA PHE A 39 6.38 -0.98 10.20
C PHE A 39 7.74 -0.27 10.15
N LEU A 40 8.12 0.30 9.01
CA LEU A 40 9.37 1.06 8.88
C LEU A 40 9.35 2.31 9.79
N TYR A 41 8.24 3.05 9.84
CA TYR A 41 8.11 4.21 10.73
C TYR A 41 8.13 3.83 12.21
N GLN A 42 7.50 2.71 12.57
CA GLN A 42 7.58 2.18 13.93
C GLN A 42 9.02 1.83 14.29
N TYR A 43 9.78 1.24 13.36
CA TYR A 43 11.20 0.94 13.55
C TYR A 43 12.07 2.20 13.68
N LEU A 44 11.74 3.26 12.94
CA LEU A 44 12.40 4.56 13.00
C LEU A 44 12.00 5.43 14.21
N LEU A 45 11.27 4.87 15.18
CA LEU A 45 10.81 5.58 16.39
C LEU A 45 9.87 6.75 16.09
N ALA A 46 9.10 6.67 14.99
CA ALA A 46 8.06 7.65 14.63
C ALA A 46 6.66 7.03 14.79
N PRO A 47 6.19 6.79 16.03
CA PRO A 47 4.95 6.03 16.29
C PRO A 47 3.69 6.74 15.80
N ASP A 48 3.63 8.07 15.86
CA ASP A 48 2.47 8.84 15.39
C ASP A 48 2.30 8.73 13.87
N VAL A 49 3.43 8.76 13.14
CA VAL A 49 3.47 8.55 11.69
C VAL A 49 3.18 7.09 11.34
N ALA A 50 3.66 6.14 12.15
CA ALA A 50 3.36 4.73 11.95
C ALA A 50 1.87 4.42 12.09
N LEU A 51 1.21 4.95 13.12
CA LEU A 51 -0.21 4.74 13.37
C LEU A 51 -1.07 5.34 12.23
N THR A 52 -0.77 6.58 11.83
CA THR A 52 -1.48 7.23 10.72
C THR A 52 -1.25 6.48 9.40
N GLN A 53 -0.05 6.00 9.14
CA GLN A 53 0.26 5.20 7.97
C GLN A 53 -0.46 3.83 7.97
N ALA A 54 -0.56 3.16 9.13
CA ALA A 54 -1.26 1.89 9.26
C ALA A 54 -2.78 2.03 8.99
N ILE A 55 -3.37 3.17 9.34
CA ILE A 55 -4.79 3.43 9.08
C ILE A 55 -5.00 3.93 7.65
N VAL A 56 -4.32 5.01 7.29
CA VAL A 56 -4.56 5.72 6.02
C VAL A 56 -3.95 4.96 4.84
N GLY A 57 -2.67 4.59 4.96
CA GLY A 57 -1.91 3.95 3.89
C GLY A 57 -2.33 2.52 3.61
N SER A 58 -2.58 1.71 4.66
CA SER A 58 -2.94 0.30 4.47
C SER A 58 -4.44 -0.01 4.36
N ALA A 59 -5.33 0.89 4.80
CA ALA A 59 -6.77 0.61 4.77
C ALA A 59 -7.58 1.67 4.00
N ILE A 60 -7.48 2.95 4.37
CA ILE A 60 -8.33 3.99 3.78
C ILE A 60 -8.05 4.16 2.28
N ILE A 61 -6.79 4.41 1.90
CA ILE A 61 -6.43 4.63 0.49
C ILE A 61 -6.82 3.42 -0.40
N PRO A 62 -6.48 2.17 -0.05
CA PRO A 62 -6.88 1.00 -0.83
C PRO A 62 -8.39 0.87 -1.00
N VAL A 63 -9.17 1.12 0.05
CA VAL A 63 -10.63 1.07 0.01
C VAL A 63 -11.18 2.17 -0.90
N PHE A 64 -10.68 3.40 -0.78
CA PHE A 64 -11.13 4.51 -1.63
C PHE A 64 -10.80 4.26 -3.10
N PHE A 65 -9.61 3.74 -3.41
CA PHE A 65 -9.27 3.35 -4.77
C PHE A 65 -10.12 2.19 -5.27
N ALA A 66 -10.37 1.16 -4.46
CA ALA A 66 -11.24 0.06 -4.83
C ALA A 66 -12.67 0.54 -5.12
N LEU A 67 -13.22 1.44 -4.30
CA LEU A 67 -14.54 2.05 -4.52
C LEU A 67 -14.58 2.92 -5.78
N ALA A 68 -13.52 3.69 -6.05
CA ALA A 68 -13.42 4.51 -7.26
C ALA A 68 -13.39 3.63 -8.51
N VAL A 69 -12.54 2.59 -8.52
CA VAL A 69 -12.46 1.60 -9.61
C VAL A 69 -13.78 0.87 -9.80
N TYR A 70 -14.47 0.51 -8.71
CA TYR A 70 -15.77 -0.15 -8.79
C TYR A 70 -16.85 0.74 -9.43
N LYS A 71 -16.78 2.06 -9.20
CA LYS A 71 -17.74 3.03 -9.76
C LYS A 71 -17.41 3.48 -11.18
N THR A 72 -16.20 3.29 -11.67
CA THR A 72 -15.83 3.62 -13.05
C THR A 72 -16.10 2.44 -13.99
N ARG A 73 -16.42 2.72 -15.27
CA ARG A 73 -16.45 1.66 -16.28
C ARG A 73 -15.04 1.09 -16.37
N ARG A 74 -14.91 -0.18 -16.01
CA ARG A 74 -13.69 -1.00 -16.12
C ARG A 74 -13.22 -1.01 -17.59
N MET A 75 -12.38 -0.06 -17.96
CA MET A 75 -11.68 -0.02 -19.25
C MET A 75 -10.33 -0.70 -19.03
N GLU A 76 -10.36 -2.03 -18.83
CA GLU A 76 -9.16 -2.84 -18.99
C GLU A 76 -9.05 -3.10 -20.50
N GLU A 77 -8.05 -2.49 -21.16
CA GLU A 77 -7.62 -2.91 -22.50
C GLU A 77 -7.00 -4.31 -22.46
#